data_AF-A0A5S9MES9-F1
#
_entry.id   AF-A0A5S9MES9-F1
#
_cell.length_a   1.000
_cell.length_b   1.000
_cell.length_c   1.000
_cell.angle_alpha   90.00
_cell.angle_beta   90.00
_cell.angle_gamma   90.00
#
_symmetry.space_group_name_H-M   'P 1'
#
loop_
_entity.id
_entity.type
_entity.pdbx_description
1 polymer ?
#
loop_
_entity_poly.entity_id
_entity_poly.type
_entity_poly.pdbx_seq_one_letter_code
_entity_poly.pdbx_strand_id
1 'polypeptide(L)' 'MKVITVSDTRTKDTDKSGRLMIDLLKEQGHLVLAYDIVKR' A
#
# COMPACT_ATOMS: atom_id res chain seq x y z
N MET A 1 -9.41 2.41 5.97
CA MET A 1 -9.05 2.44 4.54
C MET A 1 -8.27 1.21 4.14
N LYS A 2 -8.33 0.80 2.87
CA LYS A 2 -7.54 -0.30 2.32
C LYS A 2 -6.65 0.23 1.19
N VAL A 3 -5.39 -0.18 1.17
CA VAL A 3 -4.44 0.10 0.08
C VAL A 3 -4.21 -1.19 -0.71
N ILE A 4 -4.33 -1.12 -2.03
CA ILE A 4 -4.09 -2.27 -2.92
C ILE A 4 -3.07 -1.88 -3.97
N THR A 5 -1.96 -2.62 -4.03
CA THR A 5 -0.98 -2.49 -5.11
C THR A 5 -1.26 -3.58 -6.13
N VAL A 6 -1.48 -3.19 -7.38
CA VAL A 6 -1.64 -4.13 -8.51
C VAL A 6 -0.31 -4.27 -9.22
N SER A 7 0.37 -5.42 -9.10
CA SER A 7 1.66 -5.66 -9.75
C SER A 7 2.09 -7.12 -9.76
N ASP A 8 2.61 -7.55 -10.90
CA ASP A 8 3.14 -8.90 -11.10
C ASP A 8 4.51 -9.11 -10.44
N THR A 9 5.26 -8.03 -10.21
CA THR A 9 6.65 -8.11 -9.74
C THR A 9 6.88 -7.50 -8.36
N ARG A 10 5.95 -6.70 -7.83
CA ARG A 10 6.11 -6.14 -6.48
C ARG A 10 5.93 -7.19 -5.39
N THR A 11 6.68 -6.97 -4.33
CA THR A 11 6.62 -7.63 -3.02
C THR A 11 6.46 -6.57 -1.94
N LYS A 12 6.11 -6.97 -0.71
CA LYS A 12 5.99 -6.02 0.42
C LYS A 12 7.26 -5.21 0.65
N ASP A 13 8.44 -5.78 0.36
CA ASP A 13 9.73 -5.09 0.51
C ASP A 13 10.04 -4.14 -0.64
N THR A 14 9.59 -4.47 -1.85
CA THR A 14 9.87 -3.66 -3.04
C THR A 14 8.78 -2.65 -3.38
N ASP A 15 7.61 -2.72 -2.76
CA ASP A 15 6.48 -1.81 -3.00
C ASP A 15 6.64 -0.43 -2.34
N LYS A 16 7.46 0.41 -2.98
CA LYS A 16 7.68 1.80 -2.56
C LYS A 16 6.40 2.64 -2.64
N SER A 17 5.59 2.44 -3.68
CA SER A 17 4.40 3.24 -3.92
C SER A 17 3.29 2.93 -2.91
N GLY A 18 3.06 1.65 -2.60
CA GLY A 18 2.10 1.26 -1.57
C GLY A 18 2.50 1.78 -0.19
N ARG A 19 3.79 1.72 0.17
CA ARG A 19 4.30 2.31 1.42
C ARG A 19 4.07 3.81 1.50
N LEU A 20 4.46 4.55 0.45
CA LEU A 20 4.26 6.00 0.40
C LEU A 20 2.78 6.38 0.59
N MET A 21 1.86 5.64 -0.04
CA MET A 21 0.43 5.88 0.13
C MET A 21 -0.02 5.65 1.59
N ILE A 22 0.46 4.58 2.22
CA ILE A 22 0.14 4.29 3.63
C ILE A 22 0.65 5.40 4.55
N ASP A 23 1.86 5.90 4.31
CA ASP A 23 2.48 6.95 5.13
C ASP A 23 1.70 8.26 5.01
N LEU A 24 1.38 8.71 3.79
CA LEU A 24 0.57 9.91 3.55
C LEU A 24 -0.81 9.83 4.21
N LEU A 25 -1.46 8.66 4.15
CA LEU A 25 -2.75 8.45 4.79
C LEU A 25 -2.65 8.55 6.31
N LYS A 26 -1.62 7.95 6.91
CA LYS A 26 -1.37 8.03 8.36
C LYS A 26 -1.05 9.46 8.80
N GLU A 27 -0.25 10.19 8.03
CA GLU A 27 0.08 11.59 8.29
C GLU A 27 -1.17 12.48 8.31
N GLN A 28 -2.17 12.17 7.48
CA GLN A 28 -3.46 12.85 7.47
C GLN A 28 -4.44 12.37 8.55
N GLY A 29 -4.01 11.46 9.45
CA GLY A 29 -4.84 10.92 10.52
C GLY A 29 -5.77 9.78 10.09
N HIS A 30 -5.60 9.23 8.89
CA HIS A 30 -6.39 8.09 8.42
C HIS A 30 -5.79 6.76 8.88
N LEU A 31 -6.67 5.84 9.29
CA LEU A 31 -6.30 4.47 9.63
C LEU A 31 -6.34 3.57 8.38
N VAL A 32 -5.19 2.99 8.05
CA VAL A 32 -5.08 1.91 7.06
C VAL A 32 -5.29 0.57 7.76
N LEU A 33 -6.41 -0.08 7.46
CA LEU A 33 -6.85 -1.32 8.09
C LEU A 33 -6.35 -2.57 7.34
N ALA A 34 -5.99 -2.41 6.06
CA ALA A 34 -5.50 -3.50 5.22
C ALA A 34 -4.58 -2.98 4.11
N TYR A 35 -3.59 -3.80 3.76
CA TYR A 35 -2.66 -3.57 2.67
C TYR A 35 -2.38 -4.90 1.96
N ASP A 36 -2.71 -4.95 0.67
CA ASP A 36 -2.55 -6.14 -0.17
C ASP A 36 -1.83 -5.82 -1.48
N ILE A 37 -1.08 -6.79 -1.99
CA ILE A 37 -0.52 -6.76 -3.35
C ILE A 37 -1.22 -7.86 -4.15
N VAL A 38 -1.85 -7.49 -5.27
CA VAL A 38 -2.54 -8.42 -6.16
C VAL A 38 -1.81 -8.49 -7.50
N LYS A 39 -1.82 -9.68 -8.12
CA LYS A 39 -1.31 -9.90 -9.47
C LYS A 39 -2.37 -9.46 -10.50
N ARG A 40 -1.94 -9.05 -11.69
CA ARG A 40 -2.84 -8.67 -12.78
C ARG A 40 -2.80 -9.67 -13.93
#